data_AF-A0A8I0CAQ5-F1
#
_entry.id   AF-A0A8I0CAQ5-F1
#
_cell.length_a   1.000
_cell.length_b   1.000
_cell.length_c   1.000
_cell.angle_alpha   90.00
_cell.angle_beta   90.00
_cell.angle_gamma   90.00
#
_symmetry.space_group_name_H-M   'P 1'
#
loop_
_entity.id
_entity.type
_entity.pdbx_description
1 polymer ?
#
loop_
_entity_poly.entity_id
_entity_poly.type
_entity_poly.pdbx_seq_one_letter_code
_entity_poly.pdbx_strand_id
1 'polypeptide(L)'
;MENFDYSGDSVAYWAWRVAAAALIVIVAHFVAKGVQWGMARLIDRFPGAASHNRDRQPKETLGYQLGQLGYWLVLLIGVIAALSVLQLTGVVGPLNSLTMGVLSYVPNIVGAAVIFFVGLVVATLARRVVEAALSAARVDHWLDRAGLGRLTGAANLGRTAGLLVFVLIIIPVTIAALEQLGIAAISEPAVAVLAVVLDAIPRVLAAVIVLAIAYVIGRWVASLVEQILPSFGFDRSLQGLWMTGSAPTVVDTPADAPVDQQAVAEASADPTAPAAPAATALTPSKVAARLVLVAIMLFSAVEAARLLSFLAIAEMLEDVLYLAGQVLFGAVIITVGVMIANFLARLIDRSTGGADGFASTIVRWATIALATAMGLRFMGIADEIVILAFGLILGSAAVAAAIAFGIGGRQTAHRLLERWTSQAERGRGPPPPV
;
A
#
# COMPACT_ATOMS: atom_id res chain seq x y z
N MET A 1 -81.68 5.91 41.51
CA MET A 1 -82.25 5.11 40.41
C MET A 1 -82.48 6.06 39.25
N GLU A 2 -81.50 6.21 38.36
CA GLU A 2 -81.70 6.84 37.05
C GLU A 2 -81.08 5.90 36.03
N ASN A 3 -81.95 5.35 35.19
CA ASN A 3 -81.65 4.34 34.19
C ASN A 3 -81.19 5.09 32.94
N PHE A 4 -79.92 4.98 32.59
CA PHE A 4 -79.34 5.61 31.41
C PHE A 4 -79.80 4.86 30.15
N ASP A 5 -80.80 5.40 29.46
CA ASP A 5 -81.19 5.02 28.10
C ASP A 5 -80.16 5.58 27.09
N TYR A 6 -78.95 5.01 27.08
CA TYR A 6 -77.82 5.47 26.25
C TYR A 6 -77.50 4.51 25.09
N SER A 7 -78.23 3.39 24.96
CA SER A 7 -77.89 2.31 24.03
C SER A 7 -78.55 2.39 22.65
N GLY A 8 -79.69 3.08 22.49
CA GLY A 8 -80.40 3.13 21.20
C GLY A 8 -79.69 3.98 20.15
N ASP A 9 -79.35 5.22 20.51
CA ASP A 9 -78.84 6.22 19.56
C ASP A 9 -77.38 5.96 19.14
N SER A 10 -76.59 5.39 20.05
CA SER A 10 -75.20 5.04 19.80
C SER A 10 -75.06 3.85 18.84
N VAL A 11 -75.94 2.85 18.92
CA VAL A 11 -75.97 1.71 18.01
C VAL A 11 -76.37 2.13 16.60
N ALA A 12 -77.36 3.02 16.46
CA ALA A 12 -77.77 3.54 15.15
C ALA A 12 -76.64 4.32 14.45
N TYR A 13 -75.89 5.15 15.20
CA TYR A 13 -74.74 5.88 14.68
C TYR A 13 -73.61 4.96 14.19
N TRP A 14 -73.26 3.94 14.97
CA TRP A 14 -72.24 2.96 14.56
C TRP A 14 -72.70 2.08 13.39
N ALA A 15 -73.97 1.67 13.37
CA ALA A 15 -74.54 0.88 12.28
C ALA A 15 -74.42 1.60 10.93
N TRP A 16 -74.73 2.89 10.89
CA TRP A 16 -74.58 3.69 9.66
C TRP A 16 -73.13 3.79 9.19
N ARG A 17 -72.19 4.00 10.12
CA ARG A 17 -70.76 4.12 9.78
C ARG A 17 -70.16 2.81 9.29
N VAL A 18 -70.57 1.69 9.88
CA VAL A 18 -70.19 0.34 9.41
C VAL A 18 -70.78 0.07 8.03
N ALA A 19 -72.04 0.42 7.79
CA ALA A 19 -72.66 0.29 6.46
C ALA A 19 -71.93 1.15 5.41
N ALA A 20 -71.61 2.41 5.74
CA ALA A 20 -70.85 3.29 4.87
C ALA A 20 -69.44 2.77 4.58
N ALA A 21 -68.73 2.25 5.59
CA ALA A 21 -67.42 1.64 5.44
C ALA A 21 -67.48 0.37 4.54
N ALA A 22 -68.48 -0.49 4.74
CA ALA A 22 -68.69 -1.68 3.90
C ALA A 22 -68.95 -1.32 2.44
N LEU A 23 -69.76 -0.28 2.19
CA LEU A 23 -70.00 0.23 0.84
C LEU A 23 -68.69 0.70 0.17
N ILE A 24 -67.85 1.43 0.90
CA ILE A 24 -66.55 1.91 0.39
C ILE A 24 -65.64 0.73 0.00
N VAL A 25 -65.57 -0.32 0.81
CA VAL A 25 -64.75 -1.51 0.50
C VAL A 25 -65.26 -2.23 -0.76
N ILE A 26 -66.58 -2.36 -0.91
CA ILE A 26 -67.18 -2.97 -2.10
C ILE A 26 -66.84 -2.16 -3.35
N VAL A 27 -67.04 -0.84 -3.31
CA VAL A 27 -66.69 0.06 -4.42
C VAL A 27 -65.20 -0.04 -4.75
N ALA A 28 -64.34 0.02 -3.72
CA ALA A 28 -62.90 -0.10 -3.91
C ALA A 28 -62.48 -1.44 -4.54
N HIS A 29 -63.14 -2.55 -4.19
CA HIS A 29 -62.90 -3.85 -4.82
C HIS A 29 -63.19 -3.85 -6.33
N PHE A 30 -64.28 -3.20 -6.75
CA PHE A 30 -64.61 -3.05 -8.17
C PHE A 30 -63.60 -2.14 -8.90
N VAL A 31 -63.22 -1.01 -8.30
CA VAL A 31 -62.20 -0.12 -8.86
C VAL A 31 -60.85 -0.85 -8.98
N ALA A 32 -60.47 -1.61 -7.95
CA ALA A 32 -59.23 -2.39 -7.94
C ALA A 32 -59.18 -3.42 -9.08
N LYS A 33 -60.29 -4.11 -9.35
CA LYS A 33 -60.39 -5.01 -10.52
C LYS A 33 -60.23 -4.27 -11.85
N GLY A 34 -60.81 -3.07 -11.95
CA GLY A 34 -60.65 -2.21 -13.12
C GLY A 34 -59.18 -1.80 -13.34
N VAL A 35 -58.49 -1.40 -12.27
CA VAL A 35 -57.07 -1.03 -12.31
C VAL A 35 -56.19 -2.23 -12.66
N GLN A 36 -56.44 -3.41 -12.08
CA GLN A 36 -55.72 -4.63 -12.42
C GLN A 36 -55.81 -4.95 -13.91
N TRP A 37 -57.03 -4.87 -14.46
CA TRP A 37 -57.28 -5.10 -15.88
C TRP A 37 -56.56 -4.07 -16.76
N GLY A 38 -56.62 -2.78 -16.38
CA GLY A 38 -55.97 -1.70 -17.13
C GLY A 38 -54.45 -1.82 -17.12
N MET A 39 -53.86 -2.13 -15.96
CA MET A 39 -52.42 -2.26 -15.78
C MET A 39 -51.85 -3.44 -16.56
N ALA A 40 -52.52 -4.60 -16.51
CA ALA A 40 -52.13 -5.76 -17.31
C ALA A 40 -52.09 -5.43 -18.82
N ARG A 41 -53.13 -4.74 -19.30
CA ARG A 41 -53.26 -4.36 -20.72
C ARG A 41 -52.22 -3.35 -21.19
N LEU A 42 -51.75 -2.47 -20.30
CA LEU A 42 -50.68 -1.51 -20.57
C LEU A 42 -49.30 -2.19 -20.63
N ILE A 43 -49.03 -3.11 -19.71
CA ILE A 43 -47.74 -3.82 -19.63
C ILE A 43 -47.56 -4.75 -20.82
N ASP A 44 -48.61 -5.47 -21.22
CA ASP A 44 -48.58 -6.36 -22.40
C ASP A 44 -48.35 -5.62 -23.72
N ARG A 45 -48.55 -4.28 -23.73
CA ARG A 45 -48.31 -3.44 -24.90
C ARG A 45 -46.83 -3.13 -25.13
N PHE A 46 -45.97 -3.37 -24.14
CA PHE A 46 -44.52 -3.14 -24.28
C PHE A 46 -43.84 -4.33 -24.98
N PRO A 47 -43.11 -4.11 -26.09
CA PRO A 47 -42.57 -5.17 -26.94
C PRO A 47 -41.55 -6.08 -26.25
N GLY A 48 -40.93 -5.63 -25.15
CA GLY A 48 -39.96 -6.40 -24.37
C GLY A 48 -40.57 -7.33 -23.30
N ALA A 49 -41.79 -7.07 -22.83
CA ALA A 49 -42.43 -7.86 -21.78
C ALA A 49 -43.07 -9.15 -22.31
N ALA A 50 -43.52 -9.13 -23.58
CA ALA A 50 -44.19 -10.26 -24.22
C ALA A 50 -43.25 -11.45 -24.54
N SER A 51 -41.94 -11.23 -24.63
CA SER A 51 -40.99 -12.28 -25.03
C SER A 51 -40.72 -13.33 -23.95
N HIS A 52 -40.91 -13.00 -22.66
CA HIS A 52 -40.73 -13.92 -21.52
C HIS A 52 -42.04 -14.59 -21.06
N ASN A 53 -43.15 -14.33 -21.77
CA ASN A 53 -44.50 -14.83 -21.46
C ASN A 53 -44.96 -15.97 -22.38
N ARG A 54 -44.11 -16.46 -23.29
CA ARG A 54 -44.51 -17.46 -24.30
C ARG A 54 -44.81 -18.86 -23.75
N ASP A 55 -44.25 -19.22 -22.58
CA ASP A 55 -44.30 -20.60 -22.05
C ASP A 55 -44.92 -20.72 -20.64
N ARG A 56 -45.47 -19.65 -20.05
CA ARG A 56 -46.05 -19.66 -18.69
C ARG A 56 -47.57 -19.51 -18.68
N GLN A 57 -48.24 -20.16 -17.72
CA GLN A 57 -49.70 -20.06 -17.56
C GLN A 57 -50.13 -18.60 -17.33
N PRO A 58 -51.35 -18.19 -17.74
CA PRO A 58 -51.82 -16.79 -17.67
C PRO A 58 -51.69 -16.13 -16.29
N LYS A 59 -51.68 -16.92 -15.21
CA LYS A 59 -51.61 -16.48 -13.82
C LYS A 59 -50.18 -16.25 -13.29
N GLU A 60 -49.15 -16.66 -14.02
CA GLU A 60 -47.73 -16.48 -13.64
C GLU A 60 -47.01 -15.40 -14.45
N THR A 61 -47.74 -14.69 -15.31
CA THR A 61 -47.18 -13.61 -16.11
C THR A 61 -46.80 -12.42 -15.23
N LEU A 62 -45.66 -11.78 -15.52
CA LEU A 62 -45.19 -10.59 -14.79
C LEU A 62 -46.26 -9.49 -14.79
N GLY A 63 -47.01 -9.35 -15.88
CA GLY A 63 -48.10 -8.38 -16.03
C GLY A 63 -49.27 -8.66 -15.09
N TYR A 64 -49.67 -9.92 -14.92
CA TYR A 64 -50.71 -10.30 -13.96
C TYR A 64 -50.25 -10.04 -12.51
N GLN A 65 -49.00 -10.38 -12.18
CA GLN A 65 -48.45 -10.15 -10.84
C GLN A 65 -48.32 -8.65 -10.51
N LEU A 66 -47.82 -7.83 -11.43
CA LEU A 66 -47.77 -6.37 -11.30
C LEU A 66 -49.17 -5.75 -11.22
N GLY A 67 -50.13 -6.24 -12.01
CA GLY A 67 -51.52 -5.83 -11.93
C GLY A 67 -52.17 -6.22 -10.60
N GLN A 68 -51.79 -7.38 -10.03
CA GLN A 68 -52.26 -7.85 -8.73
C GLN A 68 -51.71 -6.99 -7.58
N LEU A 69 -50.49 -6.47 -7.69
CA LEU A 69 -49.98 -5.45 -6.77
C LEU A 69 -50.81 -4.17 -6.85
N GLY A 70 -51.18 -3.73 -8.06
CA GLY A 70 -52.09 -2.60 -8.27
C GLY A 70 -53.47 -2.83 -7.64
N TYR A 71 -54.04 -4.03 -7.78
CA TYR A 71 -55.30 -4.41 -7.12
C TYR A 71 -55.20 -4.25 -5.60
N TRP A 72 -54.17 -4.82 -4.97
CA TRP A 72 -53.99 -4.74 -3.52
C TRP A 72 -53.77 -3.31 -3.05
N LEU A 73 -53.08 -2.48 -3.83
CA LEU A 73 -52.85 -1.08 -3.50
C LEU A 73 -54.14 -0.24 -3.57
N VAL A 74 -54.97 -0.45 -4.59
CA VAL A 74 -56.28 0.22 -4.70
C VAL A 74 -57.23 -0.28 -3.62
N LEU A 75 -57.21 -1.58 -3.31
CA LEU A 75 -57.96 -2.15 -2.19
C LEU A 75 -57.47 -1.56 -0.86
N LEU A 76 -56.16 -1.38 -0.67
CA LEU A 76 -55.58 -0.74 0.51
C LEU A 76 -56.08 0.71 0.67
N ILE A 77 -56.14 1.49 -0.41
CA ILE A 77 -56.75 2.84 -0.41
C ILE A 77 -58.23 2.76 0.01
N GLY A 78 -58.96 1.78 -0.52
CA GLY A 78 -60.34 1.51 -0.14
C GLY A 78 -60.51 1.17 1.34
N VAL A 79 -59.63 0.33 1.88
CA VAL A 79 -59.59 -0.02 3.30
C VAL A 79 -59.28 1.21 4.13
N ILE A 80 -58.31 2.04 3.75
CA ILE A 80 -57.99 3.30 4.43
C ILE A 80 -59.21 4.24 4.46
N ALA A 81 -59.90 4.41 3.33
CA ALA A 81 -61.10 5.22 3.24
C ALA A 81 -62.24 4.67 4.13
N ALA A 82 -62.43 3.35 4.15
CA ALA A 82 -63.40 2.70 5.03
C ALA A 82 -63.05 2.88 6.53
N LEU A 83 -61.77 2.72 6.89
CA LEU A 83 -61.26 2.93 8.25
C LEU A 83 -61.36 4.41 8.68
N SER A 84 -61.22 5.35 7.74
CA SER A 84 -61.41 6.79 7.96
C SER A 84 -62.86 7.10 8.34
N VAL A 85 -63.84 6.49 7.65
CA VAL A 85 -65.27 6.60 8.01
C VAL A 85 -65.56 6.01 9.39
N LEU A 86 -64.83 4.97 9.78
CA LEU A 86 -64.88 4.39 11.13
C LEU A 86 -64.10 5.20 12.19
N GLN A 87 -63.46 6.32 11.81
CA GLN A 87 -62.61 7.18 12.68
C GLN A 87 -61.51 6.39 13.39
N LEU A 88 -61.00 5.33 12.77
CA LEU A 88 -59.87 4.54 13.29
C LEU A 88 -58.54 5.23 12.97
N THR A 89 -58.38 6.48 13.41
CA THR A 89 -57.26 7.36 13.07
C THR A 89 -55.91 6.79 13.47
N GLY A 90 -55.83 6.01 14.56
CA GLY A 90 -54.60 5.36 15.01
C GLY A 90 -54.04 4.30 14.03
N VAL A 91 -54.91 3.67 13.23
CA VAL A 91 -54.50 2.64 12.24
C VAL A 91 -54.31 3.26 10.85
N VAL A 92 -55.07 4.32 10.54
CA VAL A 92 -55.03 5.01 9.25
C VAL A 92 -53.68 5.70 9.02
N GLY A 93 -53.05 6.28 10.05
CA GLY A 93 -51.79 7.02 9.92
C GLY A 93 -50.67 6.20 9.25
N PRO A 94 -50.24 5.06 9.84
CA PRO A 94 -49.21 4.21 9.25
C PRO A 94 -49.57 3.66 7.86
N LEU A 95 -50.84 3.25 7.66
CA LEU A 95 -51.32 2.74 6.36
C LEU A 95 -51.24 3.83 5.28
N ASN A 96 -51.60 5.06 5.61
CA ASN A 96 -51.51 6.20 4.70
C ASN A 96 -50.05 6.49 4.31
N SER A 97 -49.10 6.39 5.24
CA SER A 97 -47.66 6.53 4.96
C SER A 97 -47.16 5.44 4.00
N LEU A 98 -47.60 4.19 4.16
CA LEU A 98 -47.25 3.10 3.24
C LEU A 98 -47.82 3.35 1.84
N THR A 99 -49.08 3.77 1.75
CA THR A 99 -49.71 4.11 0.46
C THR A 99 -49.01 5.25 -0.23
N MET A 100 -48.77 6.37 0.46
CA MET A 100 -48.05 7.51 -0.10
C MET A 100 -46.62 7.15 -0.49
N GLY A 101 -45.94 6.32 0.31
CA GLY A 101 -44.64 5.76 -0.01
C GLY A 101 -44.65 5.02 -1.35
N VAL A 102 -45.55 4.04 -1.52
CA VAL A 102 -45.64 3.27 -2.78
C VAL A 102 -46.03 4.15 -3.97
N LEU A 103 -46.92 5.12 -3.79
CA LEU A 103 -47.27 6.08 -4.86
C LEU A 103 -46.06 6.91 -5.30
N SER A 104 -45.19 7.31 -4.38
CA SER A 104 -43.97 8.08 -4.70
C SER A 104 -42.94 7.26 -5.49
N TYR A 105 -42.94 5.93 -5.36
CA TYR A 105 -42.10 5.06 -6.19
C TYR A 105 -42.56 5.01 -7.64
N VAL A 106 -43.85 5.26 -7.96
CA VAL A 106 -44.35 5.14 -9.34
C VAL A 106 -43.66 6.14 -10.28
N PRO A 107 -43.63 7.46 -10.00
CA PRO A 107 -42.86 8.41 -10.80
C PRO A 107 -41.36 8.07 -10.89
N ASN A 108 -40.76 7.63 -9.78
CA ASN A 108 -39.34 7.28 -9.69
C ASN A 108 -38.99 6.07 -10.56
N ILE A 109 -39.83 5.03 -10.55
CA ILE A 109 -39.67 3.85 -11.41
C ILE A 109 -39.75 4.24 -12.88
N VAL A 110 -40.71 5.09 -13.25
CA VAL A 110 -40.85 5.56 -14.64
C VAL A 110 -39.63 6.39 -15.05
N GLY A 111 -39.17 7.31 -14.19
CA GLY A 111 -37.96 8.10 -14.44
C GLY A 111 -36.72 7.22 -14.61
N ALA A 112 -36.50 6.27 -13.71
CA ALA A 112 -35.38 5.33 -13.76
C ALA A 112 -35.42 4.48 -15.03
N ALA A 113 -36.59 3.98 -15.42
CA ALA A 113 -36.77 3.20 -16.65
C ALA A 113 -36.43 4.02 -17.89
N VAL A 114 -36.84 5.29 -17.94
CA VAL A 114 -36.51 6.21 -19.05
C VAL A 114 -35.00 6.46 -19.11
N ILE A 115 -34.37 6.81 -17.97
CA ILE A 115 -32.92 7.06 -17.88
C ILE A 115 -32.14 5.82 -18.34
N PHE A 116 -32.49 4.65 -17.80
CA PHE A 116 -31.83 3.40 -18.15
C PHE A 116 -32.01 3.06 -19.63
N PHE A 117 -33.22 3.22 -20.17
CA PHE A 117 -33.49 2.95 -21.58
C PHE A 117 -32.68 3.87 -22.51
N VAL A 118 -32.68 5.18 -22.24
CA VAL A 118 -31.89 6.16 -22.99
C VAL A 118 -30.40 5.82 -22.92
N GLY A 119 -29.89 5.51 -21.73
CA GLY A 119 -28.49 5.16 -21.57
C GLY A 119 -28.11 3.82 -22.21
N LEU A 120 -29.01 2.84 -22.28
CA LEU A 120 -28.81 1.57 -23.00
C LEU A 120 -28.67 1.81 -24.51
N VAL A 121 -29.50 2.70 -25.07
CA VAL A 121 -29.40 3.13 -26.47
C VAL A 121 -28.07 3.83 -26.72
N VAL A 122 -27.67 4.78 -25.87
CA VAL A 122 -26.39 5.51 -25.98
C VAL A 122 -25.19 4.56 -25.87
N ALA A 123 -25.16 3.67 -24.87
CA ALA A 123 -24.09 2.71 -24.67
C ALA A 123 -23.96 1.74 -25.87
N THR A 124 -25.10 1.29 -26.40
CA THR A 124 -25.12 0.41 -27.58
C THR A 124 -24.60 1.14 -28.83
N LEU A 125 -24.99 2.41 -29.01
CA LEU A 125 -24.51 3.22 -30.12
C LEU A 125 -23.00 3.47 -30.01
N ALA A 126 -22.51 3.87 -28.84
CA ALA A 126 -21.10 4.09 -28.57
C ALA A 126 -20.27 2.83 -28.82
N ARG A 127 -20.73 1.67 -28.36
CA ARG A 127 -20.09 0.38 -28.64
C ARG A 127 -19.94 0.13 -30.14
N ARG A 128 -21.01 0.33 -30.92
CA ARG A 128 -20.97 0.12 -32.38
C ARG A 128 -19.99 1.08 -33.06
N VAL A 129 -19.96 2.34 -32.61
CA VAL A 129 -19.03 3.35 -33.12
C VAL A 129 -17.58 2.96 -32.84
N VAL A 130 -17.28 2.51 -31.62
CA VAL A 130 -15.92 2.09 -31.22
C VAL A 130 -15.50 0.81 -31.96
N GLU A 131 -16.38 -0.18 -32.08
CA GLU A 131 -16.14 -1.39 -32.88
C GLU A 131 -15.86 -1.06 -34.35
N ALA A 132 -16.63 -0.13 -34.94
CA ALA A 132 -16.42 0.35 -36.31
C ALA A 132 -15.11 1.13 -36.47
N ALA A 133 -14.76 1.98 -35.51
CA ALA A 133 -13.52 2.76 -35.53
C ALA A 133 -12.28 1.86 -35.39
N LEU A 134 -12.30 0.90 -34.46
CA LEU A 134 -11.19 -0.03 -34.23
C LEU A 134 -10.96 -0.97 -35.42
N SER A 135 -12.04 -1.46 -36.03
CA SER A 135 -11.95 -2.29 -37.23
C SER A 135 -11.44 -1.49 -38.45
N ALA A 136 -11.84 -0.24 -38.61
CA ALA A 136 -11.31 0.64 -39.65
C ALA A 136 -9.83 1.02 -39.42
N ALA A 137 -9.43 1.21 -38.15
CA ALA A 137 -8.08 1.65 -37.77
C ALA A 137 -7.00 0.56 -37.85
N ARG A 138 -7.37 -0.71 -38.13
CA ARG A 138 -6.41 -1.81 -38.33
C ARG A 138 -5.46 -2.01 -37.14
N VAL A 139 -5.99 -1.83 -35.93
CA VAL A 139 -5.24 -1.92 -34.66
C VAL A 139 -4.59 -3.30 -34.47
N ASP A 140 -5.13 -4.32 -35.13
CA ASP A 140 -4.61 -5.69 -35.16
C ASP A 140 -3.12 -5.74 -35.55
N HIS A 141 -2.69 -4.91 -36.52
CA HIS A 141 -1.29 -4.91 -36.98
C HIS A 141 -0.30 -4.36 -35.94
N TRP A 142 -0.75 -3.44 -35.07
CA TRP A 142 0.10 -2.85 -34.03
C TRP A 142 0.28 -3.79 -32.84
N LEU A 143 -0.77 -4.55 -32.47
CA LEU A 143 -0.69 -5.53 -31.39
C LEU A 143 0.14 -6.76 -31.75
N ASP A 144 0.11 -7.19 -33.01
CA ASP A 144 0.96 -8.28 -33.49
C ASP A 144 2.44 -7.91 -33.38
N ARG A 145 2.78 -6.64 -33.66
CA ARG A 145 4.15 -6.12 -33.48
C ARG A 145 4.59 -6.07 -32.03
N ALA A 146 3.66 -5.88 -31.10
CA ALA A 146 3.93 -5.84 -29.66
C ALA A 146 4.01 -7.23 -29.02
N GLY A 147 3.72 -8.32 -29.75
CA GLY A 147 3.77 -9.69 -29.23
C GLY A 147 2.67 -10.02 -28.21
N LEU A 148 1.73 -9.10 -27.96
CA LEU A 148 0.67 -9.22 -26.96
C LEU A 148 -0.48 -10.14 -27.42
N GLY A 149 -0.58 -10.44 -28.72
CA GLY A 149 -1.63 -11.29 -29.29
C GLY A 149 -1.71 -12.71 -28.70
N ARG A 150 -0.62 -13.20 -28.08
CA ARG A 150 -0.58 -14.50 -27.39
C ARG A 150 -1.18 -14.46 -25.98
N LEU A 151 -1.18 -13.28 -25.33
CA LEU A 151 -1.71 -13.07 -23.99
C LEU A 151 -3.20 -12.72 -24.01
N THR A 152 -3.66 -12.06 -25.07
CA THR A 152 -5.03 -11.51 -25.13
C THR A 152 -6.03 -12.37 -25.91
N GLY A 153 -5.61 -13.49 -26.51
CA GLY A 153 -6.48 -14.33 -27.33
C GLY A 153 -7.05 -13.54 -28.52
N ALA A 154 -6.26 -13.42 -29.59
CA ALA A 154 -6.43 -12.52 -30.74
C ALA A 154 -7.78 -12.56 -31.52
N ALA A 155 -8.81 -13.25 -31.06
CA ALA A 155 -10.03 -13.46 -31.84
C ALA A 155 -11.11 -12.37 -31.71
N ASN A 156 -11.04 -11.38 -30.80
CA ASN A 156 -12.14 -10.41 -30.64
C ASN A 156 -11.77 -9.05 -29.99
N LEU A 157 -10.58 -8.48 -30.21
CA LEU A 157 -10.20 -7.22 -29.55
C LEU A 157 -11.18 -6.07 -29.79
N GLY A 158 -11.66 -5.89 -31.02
CA GLY A 158 -12.66 -4.88 -31.34
C GLY A 158 -13.96 -5.07 -30.55
N ARG A 159 -14.40 -6.32 -30.40
CA ARG A 159 -15.60 -6.68 -29.62
C ARG A 159 -15.37 -6.54 -28.12
N THR A 160 -14.19 -6.89 -27.61
CA THR A 160 -13.85 -6.73 -26.19
C THR A 160 -13.71 -5.27 -25.83
N ALA A 161 -13.06 -4.45 -26.65
CA ALA A 161 -12.98 -3.01 -26.47
C ALA A 161 -14.37 -2.36 -26.56
N GLY A 162 -15.20 -2.78 -27.52
CA GLY A 162 -16.59 -2.37 -27.61
C GLY A 162 -17.42 -2.74 -26.37
N LEU A 163 -17.21 -3.95 -25.82
CA LEU A 163 -17.83 -4.40 -24.57
C LEU A 163 -17.34 -3.58 -23.37
N LEU A 164 -16.05 -3.26 -23.29
CA LEU A 164 -15.50 -2.43 -22.22
C LEU A 164 -16.08 -1.03 -22.26
N VAL A 165 -16.20 -0.41 -23.44
CA VAL A 165 -16.86 0.90 -23.59
C VAL A 165 -18.33 0.82 -23.23
N PHE A 166 -19.03 -0.25 -23.65
CA PHE A 166 -20.41 -0.49 -23.25
C PHE A 166 -20.56 -0.56 -21.74
N VAL A 167 -19.73 -1.36 -21.05
CA VAL A 167 -19.74 -1.51 -19.59
C VAL A 167 -19.39 -0.18 -18.91
N LEU A 168 -18.40 0.54 -19.44
CA LEU A 168 -17.97 1.83 -18.90
C LEU A 168 -19.08 2.89 -18.94
N ILE A 169 -19.92 2.89 -19.98
CA ILE A 169 -21.06 3.81 -20.11
C ILE A 169 -22.28 3.29 -19.32
N ILE A 170 -22.52 1.97 -19.29
CA ILE A 170 -23.70 1.43 -18.62
C ILE A 170 -23.61 1.55 -17.09
N ILE A 171 -22.42 1.49 -16.50
CA ILE A 171 -22.23 1.65 -15.05
C ILE A 171 -22.77 3.00 -14.53
N PRO A 172 -22.32 4.16 -15.02
CA PRO A 172 -22.83 5.46 -14.57
C PRO A 172 -24.31 5.66 -14.92
N VAL A 173 -24.77 5.16 -16.07
CA VAL A 173 -26.21 5.17 -16.44
C VAL A 173 -27.05 4.38 -15.43
N THR A 174 -26.58 3.21 -15.04
CA THR A 174 -27.29 2.35 -14.07
C THR A 174 -27.33 3.03 -12.71
N ILE A 175 -26.25 3.68 -12.30
CA ILE A 175 -26.21 4.46 -11.06
C ILE A 175 -27.21 5.62 -11.11
N ALA A 176 -27.24 6.40 -12.19
CA ALA A 176 -28.23 7.47 -12.38
C ALA A 176 -29.68 6.96 -12.36
N ALA A 177 -29.92 5.78 -12.94
CA ALA A 177 -31.23 5.13 -12.89
C ALA A 177 -31.60 4.66 -11.47
N LEU A 178 -30.64 4.10 -10.72
CA LEU A 178 -30.85 3.68 -9.32
C LEU A 178 -31.07 4.87 -8.37
N GLU A 179 -30.38 5.99 -8.62
CA GLU A 179 -30.58 7.25 -7.90
C GLU A 179 -32.00 7.78 -8.13
N GLN A 180 -32.45 7.82 -9.38
CA GLN A 180 -33.82 8.19 -9.73
C GLN A 180 -34.86 7.25 -9.12
N LEU A 181 -34.52 5.96 -8.93
CA LEU A 181 -35.37 4.97 -8.27
C LEU A 181 -35.54 5.27 -6.76
N GLY A 182 -34.72 6.16 -6.19
CA GLY A 182 -34.77 6.59 -4.80
C GLY A 182 -34.13 5.60 -3.82
N ILE A 183 -33.32 4.65 -4.31
CA ILE A 183 -32.65 3.65 -3.46
C ILE A 183 -31.25 4.14 -3.09
N ALA A 184 -31.18 5.26 -2.36
CA ALA A 184 -29.93 5.93 -1.98
C ALA A 184 -28.94 5.01 -1.25
N ALA A 185 -29.47 4.06 -0.45
CA ALA A 185 -28.67 3.07 0.28
C ALA A 185 -27.81 2.16 -0.61
N ILE A 186 -28.12 2.04 -1.91
CA ILE A 186 -27.35 1.23 -2.87
C ILE A 186 -26.54 2.13 -3.81
N SER A 187 -27.09 3.27 -4.24
CA SER A 187 -26.42 4.15 -5.20
C SER A 187 -25.25 4.92 -4.58
N GLU A 188 -25.33 5.36 -3.31
CA GLU A 188 -24.25 6.15 -2.68
C GLU A 188 -22.91 5.40 -2.60
N PRO A 189 -22.83 4.16 -2.06
CA PRO A 189 -21.56 3.42 -2.04
C PRO A 189 -21.04 3.12 -3.46
N ALA A 190 -21.93 2.92 -4.43
CA ALA A 190 -21.54 2.66 -5.82
C ALA A 190 -20.91 3.90 -6.48
N VAL A 191 -21.47 5.09 -6.27
CA VAL A 191 -20.88 6.36 -6.73
C VAL A 191 -19.53 6.60 -6.05
N ALA A 192 -19.43 6.33 -4.74
CA ALA A 192 -18.19 6.51 -4.00
C ALA A 192 -17.06 5.62 -4.55
N VAL A 193 -17.35 4.36 -4.88
CA VAL A 193 -16.37 3.45 -5.52
C VAL A 193 -15.94 3.98 -6.88
N LEU A 194 -16.87 4.47 -7.71
CA LEU A 194 -16.51 5.07 -9.00
C LEU A 194 -15.63 6.31 -8.82
N ALA A 195 -15.94 7.19 -7.87
CA ALA A 195 -15.15 8.37 -7.58
C ALA A 195 -13.73 8.01 -7.14
N VAL A 196 -13.59 6.99 -6.27
CA VAL A 196 -12.28 6.45 -5.86
C VAL A 196 -11.50 5.90 -7.05
N VAL A 197 -12.14 5.15 -7.94
CA VAL A 197 -11.48 4.61 -9.15
C VAL A 197 -11.03 5.73 -10.09
N LEU A 198 -11.88 6.75 -10.30
CA LEU A 198 -11.54 7.89 -11.15
C LEU A 198 -10.41 8.74 -10.56
N ASP A 199 -10.39 8.96 -9.24
CA ASP A 199 -9.32 9.68 -8.54
C ASP A 199 -8.01 8.87 -8.49
N ALA A 200 -8.09 7.54 -8.49
CA ALA A 200 -6.93 6.68 -8.58
C ALA A 200 -6.20 6.80 -9.93
N ILE A 201 -6.90 7.08 -11.04
CA ILE A 201 -6.27 7.16 -12.38
C ILE A 201 -5.16 8.24 -12.44
N PRO A 202 -5.42 9.52 -12.08
CA PRO A 202 -4.36 10.53 -12.03
C PRO A 202 -3.22 10.17 -11.07
N ARG A 203 -3.53 9.60 -9.90
CA ARG A 203 -2.54 9.25 -8.87
C ARG A 203 -1.61 8.12 -9.30
N VAL A 204 -2.16 7.08 -9.91
CA VAL A 204 -1.38 5.97 -10.45
C VAL A 204 -0.44 6.47 -11.55
N LEU A 205 -0.93 7.32 -12.46
CA LEU A 205 -0.08 7.93 -13.48
C LEU A 205 1.04 8.78 -12.86
N ALA A 206 0.72 9.62 -11.87
CA ALA A 206 1.71 10.41 -11.15
C ALA A 206 2.79 9.52 -10.49
N ALA A 207 2.38 8.45 -9.79
CA ALA A 207 3.29 7.51 -9.15
C ALA A 207 4.20 6.79 -10.16
N VAL A 208 3.65 6.36 -11.31
CA VAL A 208 4.43 5.74 -12.39
C VAL A 208 5.43 6.73 -12.99
N ILE A 209 5.02 7.98 -13.20
CA ILE A 209 5.92 9.04 -13.70
C ILE A 209 7.07 9.28 -12.72
N VAL A 210 6.77 9.39 -11.41
CA VAL A 210 7.79 9.57 -10.38
C VAL A 210 8.77 8.40 -10.36
N LEU A 211 8.31 7.15 -10.38
CA LEU A 211 9.17 5.97 -10.43
C LEU A 211 10.01 5.92 -11.72
N ALA A 212 9.44 6.28 -12.86
CA ALA A 212 10.16 6.29 -14.13
C ALA A 212 11.29 7.34 -14.13
N ILE A 213 10.99 8.56 -13.67
CA ILE A 213 11.98 9.63 -13.54
C ILE A 213 13.09 9.21 -12.55
N ALA A 214 12.69 8.67 -11.40
CA ALA A 214 13.60 8.16 -10.40
C ALA A 214 14.53 7.06 -10.92
N TYR A 215 14.01 6.12 -11.70
CA TYR A 215 14.83 5.07 -12.30
C TYR A 215 15.87 5.63 -13.27
N VAL A 216 15.48 6.60 -14.10
CA VAL A 216 16.40 7.27 -15.03
C VAL A 216 17.50 8.01 -14.28
N ILE A 217 17.13 8.80 -13.27
CA ILE A 217 18.08 9.54 -12.42
C ILE A 217 18.97 8.56 -11.65
N GLY A 218 18.39 7.54 -11.02
CA GLY A 218 19.09 6.54 -10.23
C GLY A 218 20.10 5.75 -11.04
N ARG A 219 19.75 5.38 -12.28
CA ARG A 219 20.68 4.74 -13.22
C ARG A 219 21.84 5.68 -13.59
N TRP A 220 21.54 6.95 -13.84
CA TRP A 220 22.56 7.94 -14.16
C TRP A 220 23.51 8.16 -12.97
N VAL A 221 22.98 8.38 -11.77
CA VAL A 221 23.78 8.55 -10.55
C VAL A 221 24.62 7.30 -10.24
N ALA A 222 24.04 6.10 -10.33
CA ALA A 222 24.78 4.86 -10.14
C ALA A 222 25.94 4.71 -11.13
N SER A 223 25.74 5.11 -12.40
CA SER A 223 26.82 5.09 -13.39
C SER A 223 27.93 6.10 -13.08
N LEU A 224 27.61 7.25 -12.49
CA LEU A 224 28.61 8.21 -12.02
C LEU A 224 29.41 7.63 -10.85
N VAL A 225 28.73 6.98 -9.90
CA VAL A 225 29.39 6.30 -8.78
C VAL A 225 30.32 5.20 -9.29
N GLU A 226 29.88 4.36 -10.23
CA GLU A 226 30.71 3.28 -10.80
C GLU A 226 31.93 3.83 -11.55
N GLN A 227 31.86 5.02 -12.16
CA GLN A 227 33.00 5.65 -12.83
C GLN A 227 33.97 6.31 -11.85
N ILE A 228 33.44 6.95 -10.80
CA ILE A 228 34.23 7.77 -9.89
C ILE A 228 34.84 6.94 -8.76
N LEU A 229 34.12 5.95 -8.23
CA LEU A 229 34.57 5.20 -7.05
C LEU A 229 35.88 4.41 -7.28
N PRO A 230 36.10 3.78 -8.46
CA PRO A 230 37.38 3.15 -8.76
C PRO A 230 38.54 4.15 -8.84
N SER A 231 38.28 5.40 -9.29
CA SER A 231 39.32 6.44 -9.42
C SER A 231 39.96 6.80 -8.08
N PHE A 232 39.21 6.71 -6.98
CA PHE A 232 39.69 6.89 -5.61
C PHE A 232 40.46 5.68 -5.05
N GLY A 233 40.57 4.58 -5.83
CA GLY A 233 41.21 3.35 -5.38
C GLY A 233 40.36 2.50 -4.44
N PHE A 234 39.04 2.75 -4.37
CA PHE A 234 38.10 2.01 -3.51
C PHE A 234 38.18 0.50 -3.72
N ASP A 235 38.25 0.07 -4.99
CA ASP A 235 38.37 -1.34 -5.34
C ASP A 235 39.66 -1.94 -4.77
N ARG A 236 40.79 -1.21 -4.82
CA ARG A 236 42.08 -1.68 -4.26
C ARG A 236 42.10 -1.72 -2.74
N SER A 237 41.52 -0.72 -2.07
CA SER A 237 41.51 -0.66 -0.60
C SER A 237 40.64 -1.76 0.02
N LEU A 238 39.48 -2.06 -0.57
CA LEU A 238 38.63 -3.14 -0.10
C LEU A 238 39.17 -4.50 -0.51
N GLN A 239 39.76 -4.60 -1.69
CA GLN A 239 40.37 -5.84 -2.16
C GLN A 239 41.61 -6.24 -1.31
N GLY A 240 42.29 -5.28 -0.69
CA GLY A 240 43.35 -5.54 0.30
C GLY A 240 42.83 -6.03 1.65
N LEU A 241 41.65 -5.56 2.08
CA LEU A 241 41.04 -5.93 3.37
C LEU A 241 40.44 -7.33 3.36
N TRP A 242 39.77 -7.73 2.27
CA TRP A 242 39.20 -9.08 2.16
C TRP A 242 40.25 -10.17 1.82
N MET A 243 41.33 -9.86 1.07
CA MET A 243 42.39 -10.84 0.75
C MET A 243 43.24 -11.23 1.97
N THR A 244 43.19 -10.45 3.06
CA THR A 244 43.79 -10.85 4.35
C THR A 244 42.91 -11.81 5.15
N GLY A 245 41.65 -12.00 4.75
CA GLY A 245 40.82 -13.11 5.19
C GLY A 245 40.98 -14.26 4.21
N SER A 246 41.68 -15.31 4.62
CA SER A 246 41.81 -16.58 3.90
C SER A 246 40.54 -16.92 3.11
N ALA A 247 40.66 -17.00 1.79
CA ALA A 247 39.65 -17.67 0.97
C ALA A 247 39.33 -19.02 1.64
N PRO A 248 38.06 -19.46 1.69
CA PRO A 248 37.80 -20.83 2.09
C PRO A 248 38.59 -21.69 1.12
N THR A 249 39.64 -22.36 1.64
CA THR A 249 40.24 -23.49 0.97
C THR A 249 39.08 -24.41 0.68
N VAL A 250 38.72 -24.52 -0.60
CA VAL A 250 37.90 -25.63 -1.09
C VAL A 250 38.56 -26.86 -0.48
N VAL A 251 37.86 -27.49 0.48
CA VAL A 251 38.34 -28.71 1.12
C VAL A 251 38.66 -29.67 -0.01
N ASP A 252 39.92 -30.10 -0.06
CA ASP A 252 40.38 -31.13 -0.98
C ASP A 252 39.37 -32.27 -0.94
N THR A 253 38.69 -32.49 -2.06
CA THR A 253 38.09 -33.78 -2.32
C THR A 253 39.25 -34.78 -2.35
N PRO A 254 39.20 -35.90 -1.61
CA PRO A 254 40.31 -36.84 -1.52
C PRO A 254 40.80 -37.23 -2.92
N ALA A 255 42.12 -37.17 -3.11
CA ALA A 255 42.84 -37.41 -4.35
C ALA A 255 42.84 -38.89 -4.84
N ASP A 256 41.78 -39.65 -4.57
CA ASP A 256 41.67 -41.08 -4.92
C ASP A 256 40.37 -41.45 -5.65
N ALA A 257 39.60 -40.49 -6.18
CA ALA A 257 38.57 -40.82 -7.16
C ALA A 257 39.23 -41.04 -8.54
N PRO A 258 39.02 -42.18 -9.23
CA PRO A 258 39.58 -42.38 -10.55
C PRO A 258 39.05 -41.29 -11.48
N VAL A 259 39.96 -40.43 -11.94
CA VAL A 259 39.66 -39.42 -12.94
C VAL A 259 39.47 -40.16 -14.26
N ASP A 260 38.22 -40.34 -14.68
CA ASP A 260 37.89 -40.79 -16.03
C ASP A 260 38.32 -39.70 -17.03
N GLN A 261 39.60 -39.73 -17.43
CA GLN A 261 40.22 -38.78 -18.36
C GLN A 261 39.53 -38.78 -19.74
N GLN A 262 38.71 -39.79 -20.05
CA GLN A 262 37.90 -39.84 -21.26
C GLN A 262 36.67 -38.91 -21.21
N ALA A 263 36.08 -38.65 -20.03
CA ALA A 263 34.97 -37.70 -19.90
C ALA A 263 35.41 -36.23 -20.05
N VAL A 264 36.67 -35.94 -19.71
CA VAL A 264 37.25 -34.59 -19.86
C VAL A 264 37.68 -34.32 -21.32
N ALA A 265 37.99 -35.36 -22.09
CA ALA A 265 38.34 -35.25 -23.51
C ALA A 265 37.12 -34.98 -24.41
N GLU A 266 35.93 -35.51 -24.08
CA GLU A 266 34.72 -35.30 -24.88
C GLU A 266 34.08 -33.90 -24.71
N ALA A 267 34.31 -33.23 -23.58
CA ALA A 267 33.76 -31.89 -23.32
C ALA A 267 34.55 -30.73 -23.97
N SER A 268 35.68 -31.00 -24.62
CA SER A 268 36.55 -29.97 -25.23
C SER A 268 36.60 -30.01 -26.76
N ALA A 269 35.75 -30.81 -27.40
CA ALA A 269 35.77 -31.05 -28.85
C ALA A 269 34.68 -30.32 -29.67
N ASP A 270 34.04 -29.27 -29.13
CA ASP A 270 33.13 -28.42 -29.92
C ASP A 270 33.57 -26.94 -29.91
N PRO A 271 34.28 -26.46 -30.95
CA PRO A 271 34.68 -25.05 -31.09
C PRO A 271 33.50 -24.13 -31.46
N THR A 272 32.27 -24.65 -31.61
CA THR A 272 31.06 -23.88 -31.95
C THR A 272 30.05 -23.72 -30.81
N ALA A 273 30.31 -24.28 -29.63
CA ALA A 273 29.50 -24.04 -28.45
C ALA A 273 29.66 -22.58 -27.97
N PRO A 274 28.58 -21.80 -27.74
CA PRO A 274 28.70 -20.44 -27.23
C PRO A 274 29.39 -20.50 -25.87
N ALA A 275 30.53 -19.80 -25.76
CA ALA A 275 31.28 -19.67 -24.52
C ALA A 275 30.31 -19.28 -23.39
N ALA A 276 30.22 -20.12 -22.36
CA ALA A 276 29.43 -19.83 -21.17
C ALA A 276 29.84 -18.44 -20.64
N PRO A 277 28.89 -17.56 -20.28
CA PRO A 277 29.22 -16.19 -19.89
C PRO A 277 30.14 -16.24 -18.67
N ALA A 278 31.36 -15.70 -18.84
CA ALA A 278 32.32 -15.54 -17.77
C ALA A 278 31.62 -14.86 -16.59
N ALA A 279 31.62 -15.52 -15.43
CA ALA A 279 31.00 -15.01 -14.22
C ALA A 279 31.57 -13.61 -13.92
N THR A 280 30.76 -12.57 -14.15
CA THR A 280 31.15 -11.17 -13.93
C THR A 280 31.53 -11.00 -12.47
N ALA A 281 32.83 -10.88 -12.16
CA ALA A 281 33.29 -10.64 -10.80
C ALA A 281 32.60 -9.39 -10.25
N LEU A 282 31.92 -9.53 -9.11
CA LEU A 282 31.24 -8.41 -8.44
C LEU A 282 32.32 -7.46 -7.89
N THR A 283 32.64 -6.39 -8.62
CA THR A 283 33.55 -5.36 -8.11
C THR A 283 32.86 -4.57 -6.98
N PRO A 284 33.58 -4.20 -5.90
CA PRO A 284 33.00 -3.43 -4.80
C PRO A 284 32.36 -2.11 -5.26
N SER A 285 32.96 -1.44 -6.24
CA SER A 285 32.41 -0.27 -6.93
C SER A 285 31.04 -0.50 -7.55
N LYS A 286 30.83 -1.65 -8.18
CA LYS A 286 29.55 -2.02 -8.80
C LYS A 286 28.48 -2.35 -7.76
N VAL A 287 28.88 -2.93 -6.62
CA VAL A 287 27.99 -3.13 -5.47
C VAL A 287 27.55 -1.78 -4.91
N ALA A 288 28.47 -0.84 -4.69
CA ALA A 288 28.15 0.51 -4.23
C ALA A 288 27.21 1.26 -5.19
N ALA A 289 27.48 1.19 -6.51
CA ALA A 289 26.61 1.77 -7.53
C ALA A 289 25.18 1.18 -7.50
N ARG A 290 25.06 -0.14 -7.35
CA ARG A 290 23.74 -0.81 -7.19
C ARG A 290 23.03 -0.40 -5.91
N LEU A 291 23.75 -0.26 -4.79
CA LEU A 291 23.17 0.21 -3.53
C LEU A 291 22.62 1.64 -3.67
N VAL A 292 23.34 2.53 -4.36
CA VAL A 292 22.87 3.89 -4.65
C VAL A 292 21.61 3.88 -5.51
N LEU A 293 21.56 3.03 -6.55
CA LEU A 293 20.35 2.86 -7.35
C LEU A 293 19.18 2.39 -6.50
N VAL A 294 19.38 1.35 -5.67
CA VAL A 294 18.35 0.80 -4.77
C VAL A 294 17.88 1.87 -3.78
N ALA A 295 18.78 2.68 -3.23
CA ALA A 295 18.45 3.77 -2.31
C ALA A 295 17.58 4.85 -2.97
N ILE A 296 17.95 5.28 -4.19
CA ILE A 296 17.16 6.26 -4.96
C ILE A 296 15.78 5.67 -5.32
N MET A 297 15.73 4.40 -5.71
CA MET A 297 14.48 3.71 -5.99
C MET A 297 13.60 3.57 -4.74
N LEU A 298 14.17 3.25 -3.58
CA LEU A 298 13.43 3.18 -2.31
C LEU A 298 12.88 4.54 -1.91
N PHE A 299 13.67 5.61 -1.98
CA PHE A 299 13.21 6.97 -1.71
C PHE A 299 12.04 7.36 -2.62
N SER A 300 12.11 6.96 -3.89
CA SER A 300 11.06 7.25 -4.86
C SER A 300 9.83 6.35 -4.70
N ALA A 301 10.01 5.13 -4.18
CA ALA A 301 8.92 4.23 -3.83
C ALA A 301 8.09 4.78 -2.66
N VAL A 302 8.71 5.47 -1.70
CA VAL A 302 8.00 6.21 -0.65
C VAL A 302 7.09 7.27 -1.26
N GLU A 303 7.63 8.12 -2.14
CA GLU A 303 6.82 9.17 -2.79
C GLU A 303 5.70 8.58 -3.66
N ALA A 304 5.99 7.52 -4.41
CA ALA A 304 4.97 6.80 -5.18
C ALA A 304 3.86 6.25 -4.28
N ALA A 305 4.21 5.63 -3.14
CA ALA A 305 3.24 5.13 -2.16
C ALA A 305 2.38 6.26 -1.57
N ARG A 306 2.98 7.44 -1.29
CA ARG A 306 2.24 8.65 -0.85
C ARG A 306 1.25 9.12 -1.91
N LEU A 307 1.66 9.20 -3.18
CA LEU A 307 0.80 9.58 -4.29
C LEU A 307 -0.38 8.60 -4.48
N LEU A 308 -0.12 7.31 -4.34
CA LEU A 308 -1.12 6.23 -4.36
C LEU A 308 -2.02 6.20 -3.11
N SER A 309 -1.82 7.10 -2.15
CA SER A 309 -2.52 7.17 -0.85
C SER A 309 -2.30 5.94 0.05
N PHE A 310 -1.21 5.19 -0.16
CA PHE A 310 -0.80 4.08 0.70
C PHE A 310 0.05 4.59 1.87
N LEU A 311 -0.55 5.40 2.75
CA LEU A 311 0.17 6.06 3.85
C LEU A 311 0.93 5.08 4.73
N ALA A 312 0.30 3.95 5.11
CA ALA A 312 0.96 2.93 5.92
C ALA A 312 2.19 2.32 5.22
N ILE A 313 2.12 2.07 3.90
CA ILE A 313 3.26 1.54 3.15
C ILE A 313 4.37 2.58 3.07
N ALA A 314 4.03 3.85 2.85
CA ALA A 314 5.00 4.94 2.82
C ALA A 314 5.72 5.10 4.17
N GLU A 315 4.99 5.07 5.29
CA GLU A 315 5.56 5.13 6.64
C GLU A 315 6.50 3.95 6.90
N MET A 316 6.08 2.72 6.56
CA MET A 316 6.93 1.55 6.71
C MET A 316 8.21 1.63 5.85
N LEU A 317 8.11 2.15 4.62
CA LEU A 317 9.27 2.36 3.76
C LEU A 317 10.19 3.48 4.30
N GLU A 318 9.66 4.51 4.94
CA GLU A 318 10.43 5.57 5.60
C GLU A 318 11.19 5.05 6.82
N ASP A 319 10.56 4.22 7.64
CA ASP A 319 11.21 3.56 8.77
C ASP A 319 12.37 2.67 8.30
N VAL A 320 12.14 1.89 7.23
CA VAL A 320 13.18 1.08 6.59
C VAL A 320 14.31 1.96 6.06
N LEU A 321 13.98 3.10 5.44
CA LEU A 321 14.97 4.02 4.88
C LEU A 321 15.77 4.74 5.97
N TYR A 322 15.13 5.09 7.09
CA TYR A 322 15.79 5.63 8.27
C TYR A 322 16.77 4.63 8.87
N LEU A 323 16.35 3.37 9.05
CA LEU A 323 17.21 2.29 9.53
C LEU A 323 18.38 2.06 8.56
N ALA A 324 18.12 2.00 7.25
CA ALA A 324 19.17 1.87 6.24
C ALA A 324 20.16 3.06 6.28
N GLY A 325 19.66 4.27 6.50
CA GLY A 325 20.48 5.47 6.71
C GLY A 325 21.38 5.36 7.94
N GLN A 326 20.83 4.98 9.09
CA GLN A 326 21.59 4.75 10.33
C GLN A 326 22.69 3.72 10.13
N VAL A 327 22.39 2.60 9.46
CA VAL A 327 23.36 1.56 9.11
C VAL A 327 24.48 2.12 8.24
N LEU A 328 24.14 2.87 7.19
CA LEU A 328 25.11 3.44 6.27
C LEU A 328 26.05 4.42 6.97
N PHE A 329 25.51 5.35 7.76
CA PHE A 329 26.32 6.28 8.54
C PHE A 329 27.17 5.59 9.60
N GLY A 330 26.63 4.57 10.29
CA GLY A 330 27.39 3.73 11.21
C GLY A 330 28.58 3.08 10.51
N ALA A 331 28.38 2.48 9.34
CA ALA A 331 29.44 1.88 8.53
C ALA A 331 30.52 2.91 8.10
N VAL A 332 30.11 4.12 7.74
CA VAL A 332 31.04 5.22 7.42
C VAL A 332 31.87 5.60 8.65
N ILE A 333 31.26 5.76 9.83
CA ILE A 333 31.96 6.07 11.08
C ILE A 333 33.02 5.01 11.40
N ILE A 334 32.68 3.72 11.27
CA ILE A 334 33.63 2.62 11.50
C ILE A 334 34.79 2.71 10.49
N THR A 335 34.47 2.88 9.21
CA THR A 335 35.48 2.94 8.13
C THR A 335 36.47 4.09 8.37
N VAL A 336 35.95 5.28 8.66
CA VAL A 336 36.77 6.47 8.97
C VAL A 336 37.60 6.24 10.23
N GLY A 337 37.01 5.67 11.27
CA GLY A 337 37.71 5.41 12.52
C GLY A 337 38.83 4.38 12.40
N VAL A 338 38.67 3.33 11.58
CA VAL A 338 39.76 2.39 11.24
C VAL A 338 40.87 3.11 10.47
N MET A 339 40.52 4.01 9.55
CA MET A 339 41.51 4.82 8.82
C MET A 339 42.32 5.72 9.76
N ILE A 340 41.65 6.37 10.71
CA ILE A 340 42.28 7.19 11.75
C ILE A 340 43.18 6.33 12.64
N ALA A 341 42.72 5.15 13.07
CA ALA A 341 43.50 4.23 13.90
C ALA A 341 44.83 3.85 13.23
N ASN A 342 44.79 3.54 11.94
CA ASN A 342 45.98 3.20 11.16
C ASN A 342 46.90 4.41 10.94
N PHE A 343 46.35 5.61 10.80
CA PHE A 343 47.15 6.83 10.72
C PHE A 343 47.86 7.13 12.04
N LEU A 344 47.14 7.01 13.16
CA LEU A 344 47.62 7.30 14.50
C LEU A 344 48.73 6.32 14.93
N ALA A 345 48.53 5.02 14.65
CA ALA A 345 49.55 4.00 14.88
C ALA A 345 50.85 4.29 14.09
N ARG A 346 50.72 4.64 12.80
CA ARG A 346 51.85 5.00 11.94
C ARG A 346 52.56 6.29 12.37
N LEU A 347 51.87 7.21 13.03
CA LEU A 347 52.48 8.44 13.56
C LEU A 347 53.33 8.13 14.79
N ILE A 348 52.82 7.26 15.67
CA ILE A 348 53.53 6.81 16.86
C ILE A 348 54.80 6.04 16.48
N ASP A 349 54.69 5.05 15.59
CA ASP A 349 55.84 4.26 15.13
C ASP A 349 56.95 5.13 14.52
N ARG A 350 56.57 6.18 13.76
CA ARG A 350 57.52 7.14 13.20
C ARG A 350 58.19 8.00 14.26
N SER A 351 57.47 8.39 15.31
CA SER A 351 58.00 9.24 16.38
C SER A 351 58.90 8.50 17.37
N THR A 352 58.65 7.20 17.60
CA THR A 352 59.43 6.37 18.53
C THR A 352 60.61 5.67 17.86
N GLY A 353 60.86 5.92 16.57
CA GLY A 353 61.93 5.28 15.80
C GLY A 353 61.76 3.76 15.66
N GLY A 354 60.53 3.25 15.82
CA GLY A 354 60.24 1.82 15.79
C GLY A 354 60.59 1.05 17.07
N ALA A 355 60.92 1.73 18.18
CA ALA A 355 61.09 1.06 19.48
C ALA A 355 59.77 0.43 19.95
N ASP A 356 59.82 -0.88 20.23
CA ASP A 356 58.73 -1.80 20.63
C ASP A 356 57.32 -1.32 20.26
N GLY A 357 56.81 -1.78 19.10
CA GLY A 357 55.49 -1.45 18.52
C GLY A 357 54.25 -1.78 19.40
N PHE A 358 54.45 -2.00 20.69
CA PHE A 358 53.42 -2.13 21.71
C PHE A 358 52.54 -0.87 21.79
N ALA A 359 53.14 0.33 21.80
CA ALA A 359 52.38 1.58 21.91
C ALA A 359 51.49 1.83 20.68
N SER A 360 52.00 1.62 19.47
CA SER A 360 51.21 1.75 18.24
C SER A 360 50.13 0.68 18.12
N THR A 361 50.41 -0.55 18.57
CA THR A 361 49.42 -1.63 18.61
C THR A 361 48.27 -1.29 19.55
N ILE A 362 48.56 -0.83 20.78
CA ILE A 362 47.51 -0.41 21.72
C ILE A 362 46.66 0.70 21.11
N VAL A 363 47.29 1.74 20.56
CA VAL A 363 46.55 2.89 20.01
C VAL A 363 45.70 2.47 18.80
N ARG A 364 46.20 1.59 17.93
CA ARG A 364 45.41 1.06 16.81
C ARG A 364 44.16 0.35 17.31
N TRP A 365 44.31 -0.62 18.21
CA TRP A 365 43.19 -1.42 18.69
C TRP A 365 42.22 -0.61 19.56
N ALA A 366 42.72 0.30 20.41
CA ALA A 366 41.87 1.19 21.20
C ALA A 366 41.03 2.11 20.30
N THR A 367 41.63 2.67 19.25
CA THR A 367 40.92 3.54 18.30
C THR A 367 39.91 2.76 17.46
N ILE A 368 40.24 1.55 17.00
CA ILE A 368 39.29 0.68 16.26
C ILE A 368 38.13 0.27 17.15
N ALA A 369 38.36 -0.09 18.42
CA ALA A 369 37.32 -0.45 19.36
C ALA A 369 36.36 0.73 19.61
N LEU A 370 36.91 1.94 19.79
CA LEU A 370 36.13 3.15 19.97
C LEU A 370 35.30 3.50 18.71
N ALA A 371 35.92 3.42 17.53
CA ALA A 371 35.25 3.67 16.26
C ALA A 371 34.12 2.67 15.99
N THR A 372 34.38 1.39 16.26
CA THR A 372 33.38 0.32 16.13
C THR A 372 32.22 0.55 17.08
N ALA A 373 32.49 0.88 18.35
CA ALA A 373 31.45 1.20 19.31
C ALA A 373 30.61 2.40 18.87
N MET A 374 31.24 3.50 18.45
CA MET A 374 30.53 4.69 17.98
C MET A 374 29.71 4.42 16.71
N GLY A 375 30.20 3.59 15.79
CA GLY A 375 29.48 3.19 14.59
C GLY A 375 28.29 2.28 14.85
N LEU A 376 28.45 1.27 15.71
CA LEU A 376 27.36 0.39 16.16
C LEU A 376 26.25 1.19 16.87
N ARG A 377 26.67 2.16 17.68
CA ARG A 377 25.79 3.10 18.35
C ARG A 377 24.93 3.89 17.34
N PHE A 378 25.55 4.46 16.32
CA PHE A 378 24.87 5.25 15.29
C PHE A 378 23.92 4.40 14.43
N MET A 379 24.25 3.11 14.24
CA MET A 379 23.40 2.13 13.55
C MET A 379 22.11 1.80 14.32
N GLY A 380 21.94 2.29 15.55
CA GLY A 380 20.77 2.02 16.39
C GLY A 380 20.75 0.62 17.00
N ILE A 381 21.81 -0.18 16.79
CA ILE A 381 21.94 -1.51 17.39
C ILE A 381 22.36 -1.32 18.84
N ALA A 382 21.39 -1.48 19.74
CA ALA A 382 21.62 -1.61 21.17
C ALA A 382 22.51 -0.50 21.75
N ASP A 383 22.15 0.77 21.49
CA ASP A 383 22.80 1.98 22.01
C ASP A 383 23.15 1.82 23.50
N GLU A 384 22.20 1.30 24.28
CA GLU A 384 22.35 1.08 25.73
C GLU A 384 23.37 -0.02 26.07
N ILE A 385 23.42 -1.12 25.32
CA ILE A 385 24.40 -2.19 25.55
C ILE A 385 25.81 -1.67 25.25
N VAL A 386 25.98 -0.93 24.16
CA VAL A 386 27.29 -0.37 23.78
C VAL A 386 27.74 0.65 24.82
N ILE A 387 26.89 1.61 25.20
CA ILE A 387 27.21 2.62 26.21
C ILE A 387 27.56 1.96 27.54
N LEU A 388 26.78 0.98 28.00
CA LEU A 388 27.00 0.32 29.28
C LEU A 388 28.28 -0.52 29.26
N ALA A 389 28.51 -1.33 28.22
CA ALA A 389 29.71 -2.16 28.10
C ALA A 389 30.99 -1.31 28.03
N PHE A 390 31.01 -0.29 27.17
CA PHE A 390 32.18 0.58 27.03
C PHE A 390 32.38 1.46 28.27
N GLY A 391 31.30 1.95 28.87
CA GLY A 391 31.32 2.70 30.12
C GLY A 391 31.92 1.88 31.27
N LEU A 392 31.56 0.59 31.37
CA LEU A 392 32.14 -0.33 32.36
C LEU A 392 33.61 -0.65 32.08
N ILE A 393 33.99 -0.87 30.82
CA ILE A 393 35.38 -1.16 30.45
C ILE A 393 36.28 0.07 30.70
N LEU A 394 35.88 1.25 30.23
CA LEU A 394 36.63 2.48 30.49
C LEU A 394 36.62 2.84 31.98
N GLY A 395 35.50 2.67 32.66
CA GLY A 395 35.39 2.90 34.10
C GLY A 395 36.33 2.00 34.89
N SER A 396 36.34 0.69 34.59
CA SER A 396 37.25 -0.26 35.25
C SER A 396 38.71 -0.01 34.92
N ALA A 397 39.04 0.31 33.67
CA ALA A 397 40.40 0.68 33.26
C ALA A 397 40.88 1.97 33.96
N ALA A 398 40.02 2.98 34.06
CA ALA A 398 40.33 4.23 34.77
C ALA A 398 40.60 3.98 36.26
N VAL A 399 39.77 3.16 36.91
CA VAL A 399 39.98 2.76 38.31
C VAL A 399 41.27 1.97 38.47
N ALA A 400 41.55 1.00 37.58
CA ALA A 400 42.78 0.21 37.61
C ALA A 400 44.03 1.10 37.45
N ALA A 401 44.00 2.04 36.49
CA ALA A 401 45.09 2.98 36.27
C ALA A 401 45.30 3.92 37.48
N ALA A 402 44.21 4.43 38.07
CA ALA A 402 44.27 5.27 39.26
C ALA A 402 44.90 4.53 40.45
N ILE A 403 44.56 3.25 40.64
CA ILE A 403 45.15 2.40 41.69
C ILE A 403 46.63 2.12 41.38
N ALA A 404 46.97 1.75 40.14
CA ALA A 404 48.34 1.44 39.73
C ALA A 404 49.27 2.65 39.91
N PHE A 405 48.86 3.84 39.46
CA PHE A 405 49.62 5.08 39.63
C PHE A 405 49.62 5.59 41.08
N GLY A 406 48.50 5.49 41.79
CA GLY A 406 48.39 5.95 43.17
C GLY A 406 49.31 5.18 44.11
N ILE A 407 49.30 3.85 44.02
CA ILE A 407 50.13 2.99 44.87
C ILE A 407 51.59 2.99 44.37
N GLY A 408 51.81 2.86 43.06
CA GLY A 408 53.15 2.78 42.46
C GLY A 408 53.93 4.11 42.45
N GLY A 409 53.23 5.24 42.31
CA GLY A 409 53.83 6.58 42.20
C GLY A 409 54.18 7.25 43.54
N ARG A 410 53.70 6.69 44.66
CA ARG A 410 53.86 7.28 46.00
C ARG A 410 55.32 7.60 46.35
N GLN A 411 56.24 6.70 46.02
CA GLN A 411 57.67 6.90 46.32
C GLN A 411 58.31 7.99 45.48
N THR A 412 57.89 8.14 44.23
CA THR A 412 58.39 9.18 43.31
C THR A 412 57.86 10.55 43.73
N ALA A 413 56.58 10.64 44.11
CA ALA A 413 55.99 11.86 44.66
C ALA A 413 56.70 12.31 45.94
N HIS A 414 57.02 11.36 46.83
CA HIS A 414 57.78 11.65 48.04
C HIS A 414 59.16 12.26 47.74
N ARG A 415 59.93 11.63 46.85
CA ARG A 415 61.25 12.14 46.42
C ARG A 415 61.18 13.50 45.73
N LEU A 416 60.11 13.79 44.99
CA LEU A 416 59.94 15.08 44.33
C LEU A 416 59.64 16.19 45.35
N LEU A 417 58.79 15.91 46.33
CA LEU A 417 58.51 16.82 47.44
C LEU A 417 59.76 17.09 48.27
N GLU A 418 60.57 16.09 48.60
CA GLU A 418 61.86 16.27 49.30
C GLU A 418 62.84 17.17 48.54
N ARG A 419 62.89 17.04 47.21
CA ARG A 419 63.73 17.92 46.39
C ARG A 419 63.24 19.37 46.44
N TRP A 420 61.93 19.58 46.37
CA TRP A 420 61.35 20.92 46.43
C TRP A 420 61.48 21.55 47.82
N THR A 421 61.28 20.78 48.89
CA THR A 421 61.47 21.28 50.26
C THR A 421 62.95 21.60 50.51
N SER A 422 63.87 20.73 50.11
CA SER A 422 65.30 21.01 50.26
C SER A 422 65.81 22.17 49.40
N GLN A 423 65.17 22.46 48.25
CA GLN A 423 65.44 23.68 47.47
C GLN A 423 64.90 24.94 48.16
N ALA A 424 63.69 24.86 48.75
CA ALA A 424 63.09 25.97 49.46
C ALA A 424 63.85 26.32 50.75
N GLU A 425 64.38 25.32 51.46
CA GLU A 425 65.25 25.52 52.64
C GLU A 425 66.60 26.13 52.26
N ARG A 426 67.20 25.70 51.14
CA ARG A 426 68.42 26.33 50.61
C ARG A 426 68.22 27.79 50.18
N GLY A 427 67.00 28.20 49.86
CA GLY A 427 66.64 29.59 49.54
C GLY A 427 66.40 30.49 50.76
N ARG A 428 66.25 29.92 51.97
CA ARG A 428 66.19 30.69 53.22
C ARG A 428 67.61 30.82 53.78
N GLY A 429 68.27 31.94 53.49
CA GLY A 429 69.56 32.27 54.10
C GLY A 429 69.49 32.29 55.64
N PRO A 430 70.64 32.16 56.34
CA PRO A 430 70.68 32.10 57.79
C PRO A 430 70.06 33.36 58.42
N PRO A 431 69.38 33.24 59.58
CA PRO A 431 68.78 34.39 60.25
C PRO A 431 69.86 35.42 60.63
N PRO A 432 69.55 36.73 60.57
CA PRO A 432 70.50 37.76 60.94
C PRO A 432 70.89 37.61 62.43
N PRO A 433 72.18 37.82 62.78
CA PRO A 433 72.62 37.74 64.15
C PRO A 433 71.94 38.84 64.97
N VAL A 434 71.34 38.44 66.10
CA VAL A 434 70.78 39.33 67.13
C VAL A 434 71.86 39.86 68.06
#